data_AF-A0A1Q3CAG7-F1
#
_entry.id   AF-A0A1Q3CAG7-F1
#
_cell.length_a   1.000
_cell.length_b   1.000
_cell.length_c   1.000
_cell.angle_alpha   90.00
_cell.angle_beta   90.00
_cell.angle_gamma   90.00
#
_symmetry.space_group_name_H-M   'P 1'
#
loop_
_entity.id
_entity.type
_entity.pdbx_description
1 polymer ?
#
loop_
_entity_poly.entity_id
_entity_poly.type
_entity_poly.pdbx_seq_one_letter_code
_entity_poly.pdbx_strand_id
1 'polypeptide(L)'
;NGVFLMKFDNGQARDWIMDNGPWDIWGYHLSLRKWSKGMSLTLEDYNSISVWVKLSKIPIQFWTKLGLSYIASVLGKPLHMDLSTTNRYALSFARVCIDMAASSSFPDSIILELEDGSTTTIGVEYPWRPVACTLCRVFDHSNKNFPRAVQREWMPKPEVATQKKPNDIKGWITV
;
A
#
# COMPACT_ATOMS: atom_id res chain seq x y z
N ASN A 1 -4.33 -9.52 -12.34
CA ASN A 1 -4.12 -9.08 -10.95
C ASN A 1 -4.87 -10.01 -10.02
N GLY A 2 -4.16 -10.58 -9.06
CA GLY A 2 -4.70 -11.59 -8.15
C GLY A 2 -4.30 -11.25 -6.72
N VAL A 3 -5.17 -11.58 -5.77
CA VAL A 3 -4.88 -11.45 -4.34
C VAL A 3 -4.40 -12.80 -3.83
N PHE A 4 -3.23 -12.82 -3.20
CA PHE A 4 -2.60 -14.02 -2.67
C PHE A 4 -2.49 -13.94 -1.16
N LEU A 5 -2.70 -15.06 -0.47
CA LEU A 5 -2.43 -15.19 0.95
C LEU A 5 -1.15 -16.01 1.15
N MET A 6 -0.18 -15.43 1.81
CA MET A 6 1.10 -16.08 2.12
C MET A 6 1.20 -16.33 3.62
N LYS A 7 1.42 -17.60 3.99
CA LYS A 7 1.68 -17.98 5.37
C LYS A 7 3.19 -18.13 5.57
N PHE A 8 3.69 -17.55 6.64
CA PHE A 8 5.08 -17.69 7.06
C PHE A 8 5.15 -18.59 8.28
N ASP A 9 6.14 -19.46 8.32
CA ASP A 9 6.42 -20.31 9.49
C ASP A 9 7.00 -19.51 10.65
N ASN A 10 7.66 -18.39 10.34
CA ASN A 10 8.31 -17.50 11.31
C ASN A 10 7.76 -16.07 11.18
N GLY A 11 7.35 -15.49 12.32
CA GLY A 11 6.92 -14.09 12.39
C GLY A 11 8.02 -13.10 11.98
N GLN A 12 9.30 -13.41 12.29
CA GLN A 12 10.42 -12.54 11.92
C GLN A 12 10.63 -12.50 10.41
N ALA A 13 10.45 -13.61 9.71
CA ALA A 13 10.56 -13.65 8.25
C ALA A 13 9.46 -12.81 7.58
N ARG A 14 8.23 -12.90 8.10
CA ARG A 14 7.12 -12.03 7.67
C ARG A 14 7.48 -10.57 7.88
N ASP A 15 7.89 -10.19 9.09
CA ASP A 15 8.17 -8.80 9.44
C ASP A 15 9.34 -8.25 8.62
N TRP A 16 10.39 -9.04 8.41
CA TRP A 16 11.48 -8.67 7.51
C TRP A 16 10.99 -8.39 6.09
N ILE A 17 10.13 -9.24 5.51
CA ILE A 17 9.58 -8.98 4.17
C ILE A 17 8.70 -7.72 4.16
N MET A 18 7.88 -7.53 5.19
CA MET A 18 7.03 -6.33 5.30
C MET A 18 7.87 -5.05 5.39
N ASP A 19 8.96 -5.06 6.15
CA ASP A 19 9.80 -3.90 6.43
C ASP A 19 10.81 -3.58 5.32
N ASN A 20 11.10 -4.55 4.43
CA ASN A 20 12.08 -4.41 3.35
C ASN A 20 11.46 -4.29 1.94
N GLY A 21 10.13 -4.19 1.85
CA GLY A 21 9.44 -3.86 0.59
C GLY A 21 9.36 -2.35 0.32
N PRO A 22 8.72 -1.89 -0.78
CA PRO A 22 8.06 -2.63 -1.86
C PRO A 22 8.91 -3.67 -2.59
N TRP A 23 8.23 -4.70 -3.11
CA TRP A 23 8.85 -5.83 -3.80
C TRP A 23 8.47 -5.84 -5.27
N ASP A 24 9.48 -5.83 -6.13
CA ASP A 24 9.33 -6.12 -7.55
C ASP A 24 9.84 -7.53 -7.81
N ILE A 25 8.95 -8.43 -8.24
CA ILE A 25 9.31 -9.80 -8.60
C ILE A 25 8.96 -10.00 -10.08
N TRP A 26 9.98 -10.21 -10.91
CA TRP A 26 9.85 -10.44 -12.36
C TRP A 26 9.01 -9.37 -13.09
N GLY A 27 9.17 -8.10 -12.70
CA GLY A 27 8.44 -6.98 -13.29
C GLY A 27 7.02 -6.78 -12.75
N TYR A 28 6.61 -7.57 -11.75
CA TYR A 28 5.37 -7.37 -11.02
C TYR A 28 5.63 -6.69 -9.68
N HIS A 29 4.98 -5.54 -9.47
CA HIS A 29 5.01 -4.85 -8.19
C HIS A 29 4.03 -5.51 -7.21
N LEU A 30 4.52 -5.92 -6.05
CA LEU A 30 3.73 -6.55 -5.01
C LEU A 30 3.39 -5.53 -3.92
N SER A 31 2.10 -5.31 -3.73
CA SER A 31 1.58 -4.65 -2.52
C SER A 31 1.39 -5.69 -1.42
N LEU A 32 2.10 -5.53 -0.31
CA LEU A 32 2.05 -6.45 0.82
C LEU A 32 1.30 -5.84 2.00
N ARG A 33 0.50 -6.64 2.69
CA ARG A 33 -0.15 -6.25 3.95
C ARG A 33 -0.16 -7.41 4.94
N LYS A 34 -0.10 -7.08 6.22
CA LYS A 34 -0.31 -8.06 7.29
C LYS A 34 -1.80 -8.41 7.36
N TRP A 35 -2.12 -9.69 7.28
CA TRP A 35 -3.50 -10.16 7.41
C TRP A 35 -4.03 -9.93 8.84
N SER A 36 -5.29 -9.51 8.93
CA SER A 36 -6.04 -9.39 10.19
C SER A 36 -7.43 -10.04 10.05
N LYS A 37 -8.02 -10.44 11.18
CA LYS A 37 -9.37 -11.04 11.19
C LYS A 37 -10.40 -10.01 10.73
N GLY A 38 -11.26 -10.37 9.78
CA GLY A 38 -12.28 -9.48 9.21
C GLY A 38 -11.80 -8.61 8.05
N MET A 39 -10.55 -8.77 7.62
CA MET A 39 -10.00 -8.02 6.50
C MET A 39 -10.54 -8.55 5.16
N SER A 40 -11.12 -7.67 4.34
CA SER A 40 -11.58 -8.02 3.00
C SER A 40 -10.41 -8.39 2.08
N LEU A 41 -10.53 -9.50 1.35
CA LEU A 41 -9.55 -9.90 0.34
C LEU A 41 -9.80 -9.24 -1.03
N THR A 42 -10.74 -8.30 -1.13
CA THR A 42 -10.95 -7.52 -2.36
C THR A 42 -9.96 -6.37 -2.46
N LEU A 43 -9.52 -6.08 -3.68
CA LEU A 43 -8.68 -4.91 -4.00
C LEU A 43 -9.48 -3.59 -3.88
N GLU A 44 -10.81 -3.66 -3.88
CA GLU A 44 -11.73 -2.51 -3.85
C GLU A 44 -11.65 -1.70 -2.54
N ASP A 45 -11.17 -2.30 -1.45
CA ASP A 45 -10.95 -1.60 -0.18
C ASP A 45 -9.54 -0.95 -0.09
N TYR A 46 -8.71 -1.05 -1.14
CA TYR A 46 -7.38 -0.40 -1.20
C TYR A 46 -7.49 1.06 -1.63
N ASN A 47 -7.79 1.91 -0.66
CA ASN A 47 -7.70 3.37 -0.86
C ASN A 47 -6.26 3.89 -0.81
N SER A 48 -5.27 3.06 -0.49
CA SER A 48 -3.85 3.43 -0.46
C SER A 48 -2.93 2.26 -0.78
N ILE A 49 -1.69 2.57 -1.17
CA ILE A 49 -0.63 1.61 -1.48
C ILE A 49 0.74 2.16 -1.10
N SER A 50 1.66 1.25 -0.77
CA SER A 50 3.05 1.59 -0.49
C SER A 50 3.84 1.81 -1.79
N VAL A 51 4.45 2.98 -1.93
CA VAL A 51 5.26 3.37 -3.08
C VAL A 51 6.65 3.80 -2.59
N TRP A 52 7.71 3.25 -3.20
CA TRP A 52 9.06 3.79 -3.03
C TRP A 52 9.18 5.11 -3.79
N VAL A 53 9.65 6.14 -3.10
CA VAL A 53 9.87 7.47 -3.68
C VAL A 53 11.32 7.87 -3.49
N LYS A 54 11.94 8.35 -4.56
CA LYS A 54 13.28 8.93 -4.54
C LYS A 54 13.15 10.45 -4.46
N LEU A 55 13.63 11.01 -3.35
CA LEU A 55 13.69 12.43 -3.06
C LEU A 55 15.11 12.94 -3.33
N SER A 56 15.26 13.97 -4.14
CA SER A 56 16.55 14.54 -4.53
C SER A 56 16.63 16.03 -4.22
N LYS A 57 17.85 16.58 -4.21
CA LYS A 57 18.13 17.99 -3.85
C LYS A 57 17.67 18.36 -2.45
N ILE A 58 17.76 17.41 -1.52
CA ILE A 58 17.36 17.59 -0.12
C ILE A 58 18.43 18.38 0.62
N PRO A 59 18.09 19.52 1.25
CA PRO A 59 19.03 20.26 2.07
C PRO A 59 19.57 19.41 3.22
N ILE A 60 20.86 19.56 3.53
CA ILE A 60 21.57 18.68 4.48
C ILE A 60 20.91 18.60 5.86
N GLN A 61 20.28 19.68 6.31
CA GLN A 61 19.57 19.75 7.59
C GLN A 61 18.34 18.81 7.68
N PHE A 62 17.75 18.45 6.54
CA PHE A 62 16.61 17.52 6.49
C PHE A 62 17.02 16.06 6.37
N TRP A 63 18.33 15.74 6.29
CA TRP A 63 18.85 14.36 6.27
C TRP A 63 18.81 13.68 7.64
N THR A 64 17.66 13.75 8.29
CA THR A 64 17.34 13.05 9.52
C THR A 64 16.07 12.24 9.31
N LYS A 65 15.84 11.23 10.16
CA LYS A 65 14.59 10.46 10.09
C LYS A 65 13.36 11.37 10.16
N LEU A 66 13.39 12.39 11.03
CA LEU A 66 12.31 13.35 11.18
C LEU A 66 12.18 14.27 9.94
N GLY A 67 13.29 14.83 9.45
CA GLY A 67 13.28 15.74 8.30
C GLY A 67 12.82 15.07 7.01
N LEU A 68 13.30 13.85 6.73
CA LEU A 68 12.85 13.08 5.57
C LEU A 68 11.38 12.67 5.69
N SER A 69 10.93 12.30 6.90
CA SER A 69 9.51 12.01 7.14
C SER A 69 8.64 13.25 6.97
N TYR A 70 9.12 14.42 7.39
CA TYR A 70 8.43 15.70 7.21
C TYR A 70 8.21 15.99 5.71
N ILE A 71 9.26 15.91 4.89
CA ILE A 71 9.15 16.12 3.44
C ILE A 71 8.24 15.07 2.80
N ALA A 72 8.45 13.79 3.12
CA ALA A 72 7.67 12.69 2.56
C ALA A 72 6.18 12.75 2.95
N SER A 73 5.84 13.39 4.07
CA SER A 73 4.45 13.50 4.54
C SER A 73 3.53 14.29 3.59
N VAL A 74 4.12 15.13 2.72
CA VAL A 74 3.39 15.83 1.65
C VAL A 74 2.76 14.85 0.65
N LEU A 75 3.38 13.69 0.43
CA LEU A 75 2.94 12.70 -0.55
C LEU A 75 1.95 11.67 0.04
N GLY A 76 2.06 11.40 1.33
CA GLY A 76 1.31 10.36 2.02
C GLY A 76 1.90 10.06 3.39
N LYS A 77 1.68 8.86 3.92
CA LYS A 77 2.22 8.47 5.22
C LYS A 77 3.59 7.78 5.04
N PRO A 78 4.70 8.35 5.52
CA PRO A 78 6.00 7.70 5.46
C PRO A 78 6.00 6.43 6.31
N LEU A 79 6.52 5.34 5.76
CA LEU A 79 6.60 4.02 6.42
C LEU A 79 8.05 3.67 6.76
N HIS A 80 8.91 3.61 5.74
CA HIS A 80 10.27 3.09 5.85
C HIS A 80 11.26 3.92 5.02
N MET A 81 12.54 3.81 5.35
CA MET A 81 13.67 4.34 4.56
C MET A 81 14.57 3.17 4.20
N ASP A 82 15.19 3.20 3.03
CA ASP A 82 16.18 2.17 2.71
C ASP A 82 17.44 2.31 3.59
N LEU A 83 18.27 1.26 3.61
CA LEU A 83 19.48 1.23 4.46
C LEU A 83 20.47 2.33 4.09
N SER A 84 20.61 2.64 2.80
CA SER A 84 21.53 3.68 2.31
C SER A 84 21.13 5.06 2.81
N THR A 85 19.82 5.36 2.79
CA THR A 85 19.24 6.60 3.30
C THR A 85 19.36 6.67 4.82
N THR A 86 19.02 5.57 5.50
CA THR A 86 19.06 5.48 6.98
C THR A 86 20.46 5.70 7.51
N ASN A 87 21.46 5.06 6.90
CA ASN A 87 22.86 5.15 7.30
C ASN A 87 23.61 6.32 6.65
N ARG A 88 22.94 7.11 5.79
CA ARG A 88 23.50 8.27 5.11
C ARG A 88 24.77 7.96 4.28
N TYR A 89 24.83 6.77 3.68
CA TYR A 89 25.98 6.37 2.87
C TYR A 89 26.14 7.20 1.60
N ALA A 90 25.02 7.65 1.01
CA ALA A 90 24.99 8.56 -0.12
C ALA A 90 23.93 9.64 0.12
N LEU A 91 24.32 10.90 -0.07
CA LEU A 91 23.45 12.07 0.14
C LEU A 91 22.92 12.66 -1.19
N SER A 92 23.05 11.90 -2.29
CA SER A 92 22.57 12.32 -3.61
C SER A 92 21.04 12.25 -3.71
N PHE A 93 20.42 11.25 -3.06
CA PHE A 93 18.99 11.11 -2.95
C PHE A 93 18.60 10.25 -1.74
N ALA A 94 17.46 10.54 -1.13
CA ALA A 94 16.85 9.70 -0.12
C ALA A 94 15.78 8.82 -0.78
N ARG A 95 15.66 7.57 -0.35
CA ARG A 95 14.60 6.66 -0.77
C ARG A 95 13.69 6.36 0.43
N VAL A 96 12.42 6.72 0.29
CA VAL A 96 11.40 6.61 1.34
C VAL A 96 10.20 5.82 0.81
N CYS A 97 9.74 4.84 1.56
CA CYS A 97 8.53 4.08 1.28
C CYS A 97 7.35 4.84 1.92
N ILE A 98 6.36 5.19 1.11
CA ILE A 98 5.24 6.04 1.50
C ILE A 98 3.94 5.33 1.16
N ASP A 99 3.05 5.21 2.15
CA ASP A 99 1.66 4.80 1.94
C ASP A 99 0.90 5.97 1.33
N MET A 100 0.65 5.90 0.02
CA MET A 100 0.01 6.94 -0.77
C MET A 100 -1.44 6.55 -1.07
N ALA A 101 -2.36 7.48 -0.83
CA ALA A 101 -3.76 7.25 -1.17
C ALA A 101 -3.97 7.21 -2.69
N ALA A 102 -4.99 6.49 -3.15
CA ALA A 102 -5.41 6.46 -4.55
C ALA A 102 -5.94 7.81 -5.04
N SER A 103 -6.33 8.70 -4.11
CA SER A 103 -6.66 10.09 -4.36
C SER A 103 -5.45 11.03 -4.36
N SER A 104 -4.26 10.57 -3.94
CA SER A 104 -3.07 11.40 -3.87
C SER A 104 -2.61 11.83 -5.26
N SER A 105 -2.09 13.05 -5.36
CA SER A 105 -1.29 13.45 -6.51
C SER A 105 0.08 12.78 -6.46
N PHE A 106 0.70 12.61 -7.63
CA PHE A 106 2.07 12.13 -7.78
C PHE A 106 2.89 13.26 -8.42
N PRO A 107 3.23 14.31 -7.65
CA PRO A 107 3.99 15.44 -8.16
C PRO A 107 5.45 15.05 -8.44
N ASP A 108 6.07 15.65 -9.45
CA ASP A 108 7.50 15.46 -9.74
C ASP A 108 8.40 16.34 -8.86
N SER A 109 7.81 17.22 -8.04
CA SER A 109 8.55 18.08 -7.12
C SER A 109 7.72 18.55 -5.92
N ILE A 110 8.39 18.82 -4.79
CA ILE A 110 7.82 19.45 -3.59
C ILE A 110 8.53 20.78 -3.35
N ILE A 111 7.76 21.84 -3.11
CA ILE A 111 8.30 23.12 -2.67
C ILE A 111 8.40 23.08 -1.14
N LEU A 112 9.60 23.32 -0.62
CA LEU A 112 9.90 23.33 0.80
C LEU A 112 10.31 24.75 1.21
N GLU A 113 9.57 25.34 2.13
CA GLU A 113 9.94 26.61 2.76
C GLU A 113 10.93 26.36 3.90
N LEU A 114 12.00 27.15 3.93
CA LEU A 114 13.05 27.09 4.95
C LEU A 114 12.80 28.15 6.03
N GLU A 115 13.47 28.00 7.18
CA GLU A 115 13.30 28.90 8.33
C GLU A 115 13.67 30.36 8.03
N ASP A 116 14.54 30.59 7.05
CA ASP A 116 14.94 31.93 6.59
C ASP A 116 13.93 32.57 5.60
N GLY A 117 12.81 31.88 5.33
CA GLY A 117 11.79 32.31 4.38
C GLY A 117 12.13 32.03 2.91
N SER A 118 13.30 31.46 2.62
CA SER A 118 13.63 31.00 1.27
C SER A 118 12.91 29.69 0.93
N THR A 119 12.77 29.40 -0.35
CA THR A 119 12.14 28.15 -0.81
C THR A 119 13.13 27.33 -1.62
N THR A 120 13.05 26.00 -1.47
CA THR A 120 13.80 25.05 -2.28
C THR A 120 12.87 24.03 -2.91
N THR A 121 13.29 23.48 -4.05
CA THR A 121 12.51 22.48 -4.79
C THR A 121 13.15 21.12 -4.64
N ILE A 122 12.46 20.23 -3.92
CA ILE A 122 12.82 18.82 -3.78
C ILE A 122 12.32 18.08 -5.03
N GLY A 123 13.21 17.39 -5.74
CA GLY A 123 12.81 16.54 -6.86
C GLY A 123 12.22 15.23 -6.37
N VAL A 124 11.12 14.80 -6.98
CA VAL A 124 10.40 13.57 -6.62
C VAL A 124 10.38 12.64 -7.83
N GLU A 125 10.92 11.44 -7.65
CA GLU A 125 10.92 10.40 -8.66
C GLU A 125 10.24 9.14 -8.11
N TYR A 126 9.37 8.54 -8.92
CA TYR A 126 8.68 7.29 -8.62
C TYR A 126 9.27 6.19 -9.51
N PRO A 127 10.07 5.24 -8.96
CA PRO A 127 10.57 4.10 -9.73
C PRO A 127 9.44 3.27 -10.35
N TRP A 128 8.29 3.24 -9.68
CA TRP A 128 7.06 2.66 -10.18
C TRP A 128 5.87 3.55 -9.81
N ARG A 129 4.99 3.81 -10.79
CA ARG A 129 3.80 4.65 -10.62
C ARG A 129 2.53 3.81 -10.89
N PRO A 130 1.73 3.55 -9.86
CA PRO A 130 0.47 2.83 -9.98
C PRO A 130 -0.59 3.68 -10.70
N VAL A 131 -1.37 3.06 -11.58
CA VAL A 131 -2.47 3.73 -12.27
C VAL A 131 -3.72 3.66 -11.38
N ALA A 132 -4.12 4.81 -10.83
CA ALA A 132 -5.40 4.95 -10.15
C ALA A 132 -6.53 5.19 -11.17
N CYS A 133 -7.69 4.58 -10.94
CA CYS A 133 -8.89 4.90 -11.71
C CYS A 133 -9.34 6.33 -11.40
N THR A 134 -9.47 7.17 -12.42
CA THR A 134 -9.87 8.58 -12.28
C THR A 134 -11.30 8.77 -11.77
N LEU A 135 -12.16 7.77 -11.98
CA LEU A 135 -13.58 7.80 -11.57
C LEU A 135 -13.77 7.24 -10.16
N CYS A 136 -13.14 6.10 -9.87
CA CYS A 136 -13.38 5.38 -8.62
C CYS A 136 -12.38 5.75 -7.51
N ARG A 137 -11.22 6.36 -7.87
CA ARG A 137 -10.09 6.60 -6.95
C ARG A 137 -9.68 5.33 -6.19
N VAL A 138 -9.64 4.21 -6.91
CA VAL A 138 -9.08 2.93 -6.44
C VAL A 138 -8.01 2.51 -7.45
N PHE A 139 -6.95 1.88 -6.98
CA PHE A 139 -5.93 1.32 -7.86
C PHE A 139 -6.45 0.06 -8.56
N ASP A 140 -6.05 -0.11 -9.83
CA ASP A 140 -6.23 -1.37 -10.58
C ASP A 140 -7.65 -1.76 -11.06
N HIS A 141 -8.57 -0.80 -11.20
CA HIS A 141 -9.81 -1.02 -11.96
C HIS A 141 -9.57 -0.88 -13.47
N SER A 142 -9.62 -1.99 -14.21
CA SER A 142 -9.87 -1.96 -15.66
C SER A 142 -11.36 -1.71 -15.88
N ASN A 143 -11.70 -0.59 -16.52
CA ASN A 143 -13.04 -0.03 -16.71
C ASN A 143 -13.98 -0.87 -17.63
N LYS A 144 -13.90 -2.21 -17.60
CA LYS A 144 -14.44 -3.06 -18.66
C LYS A 144 -15.66 -3.89 -18.35
N ASN A 145 -16.09 -4.19 -17.12
CA ASN A 145 -17.35 -4.93 -16.93
C ASN A 145 -17.94 -4.74 -15.53
N PHE A 146 -19.10 -4.10 -15.46
CA PHE A 146 -20.03 -4.22 -14.34
C PHE A 146 -21.02 -5.37 -14.63
N PRO A 147 -20.96 -6.53 -13.97
CA PRO A 147 -22.17 -7.28 -13.70
C PRO A 147 -22.82 -6.66 -12.46
N ARG A 148 -24.05 -6.15 -12.61
CA ARG A 148 -24.89 -5.72 -11.48
C ARG A 148 -24.82 -6.77 -10.37
N ALA A 149 -24.44 -6.34 -9.18
CA ALA A 149 -24.38 -7.21 -8.01
C ALA A 149 -25.77 -7.82 -7.76
N VAL A 150 -25.89 -9.13 -7.96
CA VAL A 150 -26.98 -9.90 -7.36
C VAL A 150 -26.63 -10.00 -5.89
N GLN A 151 -27.29 -9.20 -5.05
CA GLN A 151 -27.19 -9.37 -3.60
C GLN A 151 -27.66 -10.78 -3.24
N ARG A 152 -26.73 -11.63 -2.82
CA ARG A 152 -27.03 -12.81 -2.02
C ARG A 152 -26.84 -12.39 -0.57
N GLU A 153 -27.95 -12.18 0.14
CA GLU A 153 -27.90 -11.89 1.57
C GLU A 153 -27.36 -13.09 2.34
N TRP A 154 -26.49 -12.82 3.31
CA TRP A 154 -25.81 -13.83 4.11
C TRP A 154 -26.65 -14.16 5.35
N MET A 155 -26.94 -15.44 5.60
CA MET A 155 -27.68 -15.87 6.80
C MET A 155 -26.73 -16.17 7.98
N PRO A 156 -27.01 -15.68 9.19
CA PRO A 156 -26.24 -15.99 10.40
C PRO A 156 -26.02 -17.50 10.62
N LYS A 157 -24.79 -17.87 11.02
CA LYS A 157 -24.39 -19.26 11.31
C LYS A 157 -25.33 -20.06 12.24
N PRO A 158 -25.93 -19.48 13.31
CA PRO A 158 -26.91 -20.22 14.11
C PRO A 158 -28.21 -20.56 13.36
N GLU A 159 -28.61 -19.77 12.36
CA GLU A 159 -29.83 -20.01 11.56
C GLU A 159 -29.61 -21.05 10.45
N VAL A 160 -28.38 -21.13 9.91
CA VAL A 160 -28.01 -22.19 8.95
C VAL A 160 -28.00 -23.57 9.63
N ALA A 161 -27.68 -23.62 10.93
CA ALA A 161 -27.67 -24.86 11.70
C ALA A 161 -29.08 -25.41 12.00
N THR A 162 -30.09 -24.55 12.11
CA THR A 162 -31.48 -24.92 12.36
C THR A 162 -32.22 -25.42 11.12
N GLN A 163 -31.70 -25.18 9.91
CA GLN A 163 -32.30 -25.63 8.64
C GLN A 163 -31.80 -26.98 8.12
N LYS A 164 -30.95 -27.67 8.91
CA LYS A 164 -30.30 -28.92 8.51
C LYS A 164 -31.32 -30.01 8.22
N LYS A 165 -31.35 -30.52 6.98
CA LYS A 165 -32.20 -31.64 6.59
C LYS A 165 -31.48 -32.96 6.87
N PRO A 166 -32.20 -34.06 7.17
CA PRO A 166 -31.59 -35.33 7.56
C PRO A 166 -30.68 -35.96 6.48
N ASN A 167 -30.76 -35.51 5.23
CA ASN A 167 -29.93 -35.99 4.12
C ASN A 167 -28.65 -35.17 3.85
N ASP A 168 -28.36 -34.14 4.64
CA ASP A 168 -27.16 -33.31 4.45
C ASP A 168 -25.88 -34.09 4.84
N ILE A 169 -24.96 -34.24 3.89
CA ILE A 169 -23.67 -34.95 4.09
C ILE A 169 -22.84 -34.19 5.13
N LYS A 170 -22.21 -34.92 6.06
CA LYS A 170 -21.36 -34.32 7.12
C LYS A 170 -20.36 -33.32 6.55
N GLY A 171 -20.55 -32.05 6.91
CA GLY A 171 -19.62 -30.96 6.61
C GLY A 171 -20.11 -29.97 5.55
N TRP A 172 -21.19 -30.27 4.84
CA TRP A 172 -21.72 -29.40 3.79
C TRP A 172 -23.23 -29.25 3.94
N ILE A 173 -23.69 -28.00 4.00
CA ILE A 173 -25.12 -27.65 3.94
C ILE A 173 -25.29 -26.92 2.62
N THR A 174 -26.26 -27.34 1.81
CA THR A 174 -26.64 -26.62 0.59
C THR A 174 -27.71 -25.62 0.98
N VAL A 175 -27.37 -24.32 0.98
CA VAL A 175 -28.30 -23.22 1.21
C VAL A 175 -28.89 -22.79 -0.12
#